data_AF-A0A7C4BRN6-F1
#
_entry.id   AF-A0A7C4BRN6-F1
#
_cell.length_a   1.000
_cell.length_b   1.000
_cell.length_c   1.000
_cell.angle_alpha   90.00
_cell.angle_beta   90.00
_cell.angle_gamma   90.00
#
_symmetry.space_group_name_H-M   'P 1'
#
loop_
_entity.id
_entity.type
_entity.pdbx_description
1 polymer ?
#
loop_
_entity_poly.entity_id
_entity_poly.type
_entity_poly.pdbx_seq_one_letter_code
_entity_poly.pdbx_strand_id
1 'polypeptide(L)' 'MRNSIIYFDEPGKGNTEETLKFAHERAKELNIKQIVVASTHGYTADMASRFFPTDEYNLIAVTICASYDD' A
#
# COMPACT_ATOMS: atom_id res chain seq x y z
N MET A 1 10.96 -1.19 22.65
CA MET A 1 10.17 -0.33 21.74
C MET A 1 8.73 -0.81 21.74
N ARG A 2 7.76 0.09 21.60
CA ARG A 2 6.34 -0.26 21.46
C ARG A 2 5.93 0.04 20.02
N ASN A 3 5.23 -0.89 19.38
CA ASN A 3 4.71 -0.75 18.03
C ASN A 3 3.19 -0.98 18.05
N SER A 4 2.46 -0.39 17.11
CA SER A 4 1.04 -0.61 16.90
C SER A 4 0.78 -1.63 15.79
N ILE A 5 -0.34 -2.33 15.91
CA ILE A 5 -0.99 -3.16 14.88
C ILE A 5 -2.48 -2.85 14.90
N ILE A 6 -3.12 -2.85 13.73
CA ILE A 6 -4.53 -2.50 13.57
C ILE A 6 -5.24 -3.70 12.96
N TYR A 7 -6.39 -4.03 13.53
CA TYR A 7 -7.30 -5.04 13.03
C TYR A 7 -8.55 -4.33 12.54
N PHE A 8 -8.97 -4.62 11.32
CA PHE A 8 -10.24 -4.15 10.78
C PHE A 8 -11.33 -5.16 11.11
N ASP A 9 -12.52 -4.68 11.49
CA ASP A 9 -13.65 -5.54 11.83
C ASP A 9 -14.16 -6.32 10.62
N GLU A 10 -14.16 -5.68 9.45
CA GLU A 10 -14.63 -6.26 8.19
C GLU A 10 -13.56 -6.16 7.10
N PRO A 11 -13.43 -7.17 6.21
CA PRO A 11 -12.52 -7.10 5.07
C PRO A 11 -13.07 -6.19 3.97
N GLY A 12 -12.18 -5.74 3.06
CA GLY A 12 -12.58 -5.17 1.77
C GLY A 12 -11.97 -3.80 1.45
N LYS A 13 -12.47 -3.23 0.34
CA LYS A 13 -11.95 -2.00 -0.28
C LYS A 13 -12.05 -0.76 0.62
N GLY A 14 -12.98 -0.75 1.58
CA GLY A 14 -13.12 0.35 2.54
C GLY A 14 -11.86 0.59 3.39
N ASN A 15 -11.02 -0.43 3.56
CA ASN A 15 -9.82 -0.35 4.40
C ASN A 15 -8.58 0.17 3.66
N THR A 16 -8.64 0.35 2.33
CA THR A 16 -7.44 0.63 1.51
C THR A 16 -6.73 1.91 1.92
N GLU A 17 -7.47 3.00 2.16
CA GLU A 17 -6.88 4.30 2.51
C GLU A 17 -6.16 4.28 3.85
N GLU A 18 -6.84 3.79 4.91
CA GLU A 18 -6.22 3.67 6.24
C GLU A 18 -5.05 2.67 6.22
N THR A 19 -5.15 1.57 5.47
CA THR A 19 -4.02 0.64 5.30
C THR A 19 -2.79 1.35 4.72
N LEU A 20 -2.96 2.15 3.67
CA LEU A 20 -1.87 2.89 3.03
C LEU A 20 -1.28 3.95 3.96
N LYS A 21 -2.12 4.64 4.73
CA LYS A 21 -1.68 5.62 5.73
C LYS A 21 -0.79 4.99 6.80
N PHE A 22 -1.21 3.88 7.42
CA PHE A 22 -0.41 3.20 8.44
C PHE A 22 0.85 2.55 7.86
N ALA A 23 0.78 2.04 6.63
CA ALA A 23 1.96 1.55 5.92
C ALA A 23 2.99 2.68 5.69
N HIS A 24 2.52 3.87 5.31
CA HIS A 24 3.37 5.05 5.12
C HIS A 24 4.00 5.53 6.42
N GLU A 25 3.23 5.63 7.51
CA GLU A 25 3.76 5.97 8.84
C GLU A 25 4.87 4.99 9.27
N ARG A 26 4.64 3.68 9.13
CA ARG A 26 5.64 2.67 9.46
C ARG A 26 6.86 2.72 8.54
N ALA A 27 6.67 2.97 7.25
CA ALA A 27 7.78 3.12 6.31
C ALA A 27 8.68 4.29 6.69
N LYS A 28 8.09 5.41 7.12
CA LYS A 28 8.84 6.57 7.64
C LYS A 28 9.60 6.25 8.93
N GLU A 29 8.97 5.60 9.89
CA GLU A 29 9.59 5.20 11.18
C GLU A 29 10.83 4.32 10.98
N LEU A 30 10.78 3.42 9.99
CA LEU A 30 11.83 2.45 9.72
C LEU A 30 12.78 2.89 8.59
N ASN A 31 12.59 4.07 8.02
CA ASN A 31 13.32 4.58 6.87
C ASN A 31 13.31 3.61 5.66
N ILE A 32 12.16 2.98 5.40
CA ILE A 32 11.94 2.09 4.25
C ILE A 32 11.52 2.94 3.05
N LYS A 33 12.23 2.81 1.93
CA LYS A 33 11.95 3.57 0.71
C LYS A 33 11.31 2.75 -0.41
N GLN A 34 11.43 1.43 -0.38
CA GLN A 34 10.81 0.55 -1.38
C GLN A 34 9.43 0.11 -0.87
N ILE A 35 8.40 0.38 -1.66
CA ILE A 35 7.01 0.11 -1.32
C ILE A 35 6.43 -0.77 -2.42
N VAL A 36 5.98 -1.97 -2.06
CA VAL A 36 5.37 -2.92 -3.01
C VAL A 36 3.88 -3.02 -2.72
N VAL A 37 3.05 -2.77 -3.72
CA VAL A 37 1.59 -2.82 -3.59
C VAL A 37 0.99 -3.77 -4.62
N ALA A 38 0.08 -4.65 -4.18
CA ALA A 38 -0.73 -5.44 -5.09
C ALA A 38 -1.86 -4.57 -5.65
N SER A 39 -2.02 -4.53 -6.97
CA SER A 39 -3.08 -3.78 -7.62
C SER A 39 -3.50 -4.39 -8.97
N THR A 40 -4.67 -5.00 -9.01
CA THR A 40 -5.25 -5.62 -10.22
C THR A 40 -5.56 -4.56 -11.28
N HIS A 41 -6.49 -3.65 -10.97
CA HIS A 41 -7.01 -2.62 -11.88
C HIS A 41 -6.43 -1.23 -11.62
N GLY A 42 -5.34 -1.13 -10.85
CA GLY A 42 -4.66 0.13 -10.57
C GLY A 42 -5.25 0.99 -9.44
N TYR A 43 -6.46 0.71 -8.92
CA TYR A 43 -7.07 1.51 -7.84
C TYR A 43 -6.16 1.70 -6.62
N THR A 44 -5.60 0.61 -6.11
CA THR A 44 -4.69 0.66 -4.95
C THR A 44 -3.39 1.38 -5.29
N ALA A 45 -2.85 1.20 -6.49
CA ALA A 45 -1.61 1.83 -6.92
C ALA A 45 -1.76 3.36 -7.08
N ASP A 46 -2.86 3.82 -7.67
CA ASP A 46 -3.20 5.25 -7.79
C ASP A 46 -3.40 5.90 -6.42
N MET A 47 -4.03 5.19 -5.48
CA MET A 47 -4.15 5.70 -4.12
C MET A 47 -2.78 5.72 -3.42
N ALA A 48 -1.98 4.67 -3.58
CA ALA A 48 -0.65 4.56 -2.97
C ALA A 48 0.29 5.68 -3.44
N SER A 49 0.25 6.10 -4.71
CA SER A 49 1.11 7.18 -5.19
C SER A 49 0.83 8.54 -4.53
N ARG A 50 -0.33 8.71 -3.88
CA ARG A 50 -0.65 9.92 -3.09
C ARG A 50 -0.01 9.90 -1.70
N PHE A 51 0.27 8.70 -1.16
CA PHE A 51 0.93 8.51 0.12
C PHE A 51 2.44 8.39 -0.01
N PHE A 52 2.92 7.85 -1.13
CA PHE A 52 4.33 7.54 -1.39
C PHE A 52 4.83 8.35 -2.60
N PRO A 53 5.20 9.63 -2.41
CA PRO A 53 5.67 10.48 -3.51
C PRO A 53 7.00 9.95 -4.08
N THR A 54 7.12 9.96 -5.41
CA THR A 54 8.18 9.23 -6.14
C THR A 54 9.58 9.84 -6.04
N ASP A 55 9.68 11.08 -5.58
CA ASP A 55 10.96 11.72 -5.24
C ASP A 55 11.56 11.18 -3.93
N GLU A 56 10.74 10.55 -3.08
CA GLU A 56 11.18 9.96 -1.82
C GLU A 56 11.10 8.42 -1.79
N TYR A 57 10.10 7.83 -2.46
CA TYR A 57 9.82 6.39 -2.42
C TYR A 57 9.91 5.74 -3.81
N ASN A 58 10.37 4.50 -3.82
CA ASN A 58 10.27 3.60 -4.97
C ASN A 58 8.99 2.76 -4.84
N LEU A 59 7.90 3.23 -5.45
CA LEU A 59 6.61 2.56 -5.46
C LEU A 59 6.51 1.55 -6.62
N ILE A 60 6.34 0.28 -6.28
CA ILE A 60 6.25 -0.85 -7.21
C ILE A 60 4.83 -1.42 -7.14
N ALA A 61 4.07 -1.25 -8.22
CA ALA A 61 2.75 -1.87 -8.37
C ALA A 61 2.89 -3.24 -9.03
N VAL A 62 2.44 -4.28 -8.33
CA VAL A 62 2.38 -5.66 -8.84
C VAL A 62 0.94 -5.97 -9.22
N THR A 63 0.70 -6.20 -10.50
CA THR A 63 -0.61 -6.58 -11.03
C THR A 63 -0.70 -8.09 -11.23
N ILE A 64 -1.88 -8.56 -11.62
CA ILE A 64 -2.17 -9.95 -12.00
C ILE A 64 -1.37 -10.35 -13.25
N CYS A 65 -1.12 -11.64 -13.42
CA CYS A 65 -0.46 -12.14 -14.62
C CYS A 65 -1.36 -11.95 -15.85
N ALA A 66 -0.74 -11.79 -17.02
CA ALA A 66 -1.46 -11.48 -18.26
C ALA A 66 -2.49 -12.54 -18.71
N SER A 67 -2.43 -13.77 -18.16
CA SER A 67 -3.35 -14.86 -18.49
C SER A 67 -4.41 -15.10 -17.41
N TYR A 68 -4.56 -14.18 -16.47
CA TYR A 68 -5.61 -14.25 -15.46
C TYR A 68 -6.91 -13.67 -16.04
N ASP A 69 -7.94 -14.51 -16.12
CA ASP A 69 -9.32 -14.12 -16.41
C ASP A 69 -10.14 -14.32 -15.12
N ASP A 70 -10.94 -13.31 -14.77
CA ASP A 70 -11.89 -13.31 -13.63
C ASP A 70 -13.21 -14.05 -13.97
#